data_AF-A0A812DUX6-F1
#
_entry.id   AF-A0A812DUX6-F1
#
_cell.length_a   1.000
_cell.length_b   1.000
_cell.length_c   1.000
_cell.angle_alpha   90.00
_cell.angle_beta   90.00
_cell.angle_gamma   90.00
#
_symmetry.space_group_name_H-M   'P 1'
#
loop_
_entity.id
_entity.type
_entity.pdbx_description
1 polymer ?
#
loop_
_entity_poly.entity_id
_entity_poly.type
_entity_poly.pdbx_seq_one_letter_code
_entity_poly.pdbx_strand_id
1 'polypeptide(L)'
;MQPILFYYHRQLDFKKTIYLSFLFAEIDIADVCEPKSSVIRTMELLKKYQTGPKKLIGILSMTTSANMLNVSWFLSSLPSQKSVIQIGTAETADKLNNRALYRTFFRVIPDDGYQFQLIAQLLKKLNWNYVAILYEKDVYGEEGAKLLTYNVYNNMLNDDTGRFKFQEVGYYNGKDLILNNSPRQLSDSPHYNSSFSWVHLFFYAFLILRCRLFLSFRSRIRQALDCSPTDRERELGLDRRETG
;
A
#
# COMPACT_ATOMS: atom_id res chain seq x y z
N MET A 1 -10.20 -10.20 -3.67
CA MET A 1 -11.31 -9.22 -3.54
C MET A 1 -12.55 -9.59 -4.36
N GLN A 2 -12.41 -10.14 -5.57
CA GLN A 2 -13.53 -10.45 -6.48
C GLN A 2 -14.65 -11.35 -5.88
N PRO A 3 -14.38 -12.44 -5.13
CA PRO A 3 -15.46 -13.30 -4.60
C PRO A 3 -16.33 -12.60 -3.54
N ILE A 4 -15.72 -11.72 -2.75
CA ILE A 4 -16.40 -10.98 -1.69
C ILE A 4 -17.38 -9.97 -2.29
N LEU A 5 -16.99 -9.31 -3.38
CA LEU A 5 -17.83 -8.32 -4.04
C LEU A 5 -19.10 -8.97 -4.64
N PHE A 6 -18.96 -10.15 -5.28
CA PHE A 6 -20.12 -10.91 -5.76
C PHE A 6 -21.06 -11.34 -4.64
N TYR A 7 -20.51 -11.78 -3.51
CA TYR A 7 -21.30 -12.17 -2.33
C TYR A 7 -22.14 -10.99 -1.80
N TYR A 8 -21.52 -9.82 -1.61
CA TYR A 8 -22.23 -8.64 -1.13
C TYR A 8 -23.23 -8.09 -2.15
N HIS A 9 -22.92 -8.15 -3.44
CA HIS A 9 -23.87 -7.75 -4.47
C HIS A 9 -25.14 -8.61 -4.43
N ARG A 10 -24.98 -9.93 -4.35
CA ARG A 10 -26.10 -10.86 -4.21
C ARG A 10 -26.91 -10.61 -2.92
N GLN A 11 -26.24 -10.30 -1.81
CA GLN A 11 -26.89 -9.90 -0.55
C GLN A 11 -27.66 -8.58 -0.67
N LEU A 12 -27.12 -7.60 -1.38
CA LEU A 12 -27.78 -6.30 -1.62
C LEU A 12 -28.99 -6.45 -2.53
N ASP A 13 -28.89 -7.26 -3.58
CA ASP A 13 -30.03 -7.61 -4.42
C ASP A 13 -31.15 -8.29 -3.63
N PHE A 14 -30.79 -9.12 -2.66
CA PHE A 14 -31.75 -9.76 -1.75
C PHE A 14 -32.38 -8.77 -0.75
N LYS A 15 -31.64 -7.72 -0.34
CA LYS A 15 -32.11 -6.66 0.58
C LYS A 15 -32.74 -5.44 -0.11
N LYS A 16 -32.91 -5.45 -1.44
CA LYS A 16 -33.55 -4.38 -2.23
C LYS A 16 -34.91 -3.93 -1.67
N THR A 17 -35.59 -4.80 -0.96
CA THR A 17 -36.90 -4.58 -0.35
C THR A 17 -36.95 -3.46 0.71
N ILE A 18 -35.82 -3.01 1.29
CA ILE A 18 -35.84 -2.05 2.41
C ILE A 18 -35.20 -0.69 2.10
N TYR A 19 -34.15 -0.64 1.26
CA TYR A 19 -33.36 0.60 1.08
C TYR A 19 -33.29 1.16 -0.35
N LEU A 20 -33.60 0.35 -1.37
CA LEU A 20 -33.39 0.70 -2.79
C LEU A 20 -34.49 0.09 -3.67
N SER A 21 -35.75 0.34 -3.30
CA SER A 21 -36.87 -0.05 -4.15
C SER A 21 -36.72 0.59 -5.54
N PHE A 22 -36.63 -0.25 -6.58
CA PHE A 22 -36.52 0.08 -8.01
C PHE A 22 -35.15 0.48 -8.59
N LEU A 23 -34.04 0.39 -7.85
CA LEU A 23 -32.70 0.62 -8.43
C LEU A 23 -31.98 -0.71 -8.74
N PHE A 24 -31.66 -0.95 -10.01
CA PHE A 24 -30.79 -2.06 -10.42
C PHE A 24 -29.34 -1.57 -10.52
N ALA A 25 -28.51 -1.97 -9.56
CA ALA A 25 -27.06 -1.80 -9.66
C ALA A 25 -26.45 -2.99 -10.42
N GLU A 26 -25.47 -2.73 -11.28
CA GLU A 26 -24.66 -3.76 -11.95
C GLU A 26 -23.20 -3.56 -11.54
N ILE A 27 -22.47 -4.66 -11.38
CA ILE A 27 -21.05 -4.66 -11.08
C ILE A 27 -20.29 -5.21 -12.28
N ASP A 28 -19.35 -4.42 -12.81
CA ASP A 28 -18.37 -4.85 -13.80
C ASP A 28 -17.00 -4.96 -13.13
N ILE A 29 -16.36 -6.12 -13.26
CA ILE A 29 -15.07 -6.41 -12.63
C ILE A 29 -14.00 -6.38 -13.70
N ALA A 30 -12.98 -5.58 -13.45
CA ALA A 30 -11.81 -5.49 -14.29
C ALA A 30 -10.58 -5.99 -13.54
N ASP A 31 -9.75 -6.78 -14.22
CA ASP A 31 -8.43 -7.14 -13.71
C ASP A 31 -7.43 -6.02 -13.99
N VAL A 32 -6.58 -5.73 -13.01
CA VAL A 32 -5.61 -4.64 -13.06
C VAL A 32 -4.31 -5.13 -12.43
N CYS A 33 -3.35 -5.41 -13.29
CA CYS A 33 -2.06 -5.98 -12.91
C CYS A 33 -0.97 -4.93 -12.71
N GLU A 34 -0.97 -3.87 -13.53
CA GLU A 34 0.06 -2.83 -13.48
C GLU A 34 -0.52 -1.42 -13.28
N PRO A 35 0.25 -0.48 -12.69
CA PRO A 35 -0.19 0.91 -12.51
C PRO A 35 -0.51 1.67 -13.79
N LYS A 36 0.08 1.28 -14.92
CA LYS A 36 -0.26 1.88 -16.24
C LYS A 36 -1.54 1.26 -16.81
N SER A 37 -1.72 -0.04 -16.62
CA SER A 37 -2.92 -0.75 -17.06
C SER A 37 -4.18 -0.30 -16.30
N SER A 38 -4.05 0.18 -15.05
CA SER A 38 -5.18 0.64 -14.24
C SER A 38 -5.92 1.83 -14.88
N VAL A 39 -5.17 2.80 -15.41
CA VAL A 39 -5.73 3.98 -16.07
C VAL A 39 -6.37 3.60 -17.40
N ILE A 40 -5.67 2.80 -18.23
CA ILE A 40 -6.18 2.34 -19.52
C ILE A 40 -7.51 1.59 -19.33
N ARG A 41 -7.55 0.67 -18.37
CA ARG A 41 -8.76 -0.10 -18.09
C ARG A 41 -9.89 0.78 -17.56
N THR A 42 -9.57 1.77 -16.73
CA THR A 42 -10.55 2.77 -16.29
C THR A 42 -11.10 3.58 -17.47
N MET A 43 -10.26 3.96 -18.43
CA MET A 43 -10.68 4.66 -19.64
C MET A 43 -11.62 3.80 -20.50
N GLU A 44 -11.35 2.51 -20.63
CA GLU A 44 -12.23 1.57 -21.35
C GLU A 44 -13.61 1.49 -20.69
N LEU A 45 -13.67 1.37 -19.36
CA LEU A 45 -14.92 1.37 -18.60
C LEU A 45 -15.68 2.69 -18.77
N LEU A 46 -14.99 3.83 -18.67
CA LEU A 46 -15.61 5.14 -18.89
C LEU A 46 -16.19 5.27 -20.30
N LYS A 47 -15.48 4.78 -21.33
CA LYS A 47 -15.99 4.80 -22.71
C LYS A 47 -17.23 3.91 -22.84
N LYS A 48 -17.18 2.69 -22.33
CA LYS A 48 -18.28 1.71 -22.35
C LYS A 48 -19.57 2.29 -21.74
N TYR A 49 -19.45 2.95 -20.59
CA TYR A 49 -20.59 3.52 -19.86
C TYR A 49 -20.90 4.99 -20.21
N GLN A 50 -20.14 5.60 -21.13
CA GLN A 50 -20.49 6.88 -21.76
C GLN A 50 -21.40 6.67 -22.97
N THR A 51 -21.19 5.61 -23.75
CA THR A 51 -21.95 5.31 -24.96
C THR A 51 -23.10 4.33 -24.73
N GLY A 52 -23.08 3.60 -23.60
CA GLY A 52 -24.11 2.63 -23.24
C GLY A 52 -25.36 3.25 -22.58
N PRO A 53 -26.44 2.46 -22.44
CA PRO A 53 -27.67 2.90 -21.76
C PRO A 53 -27.52 3.01 -20.23
N LYS A 54 -26.42 2.50 -19.67
CA LYS A 54 -26.13 2.50 -18.23
C LYS A 54 -25.03 3.52 -17.93
N LYS A 55 -25.13 4.19 -16.78
CA LYS A 55 -24.16 5.18 -16.32
C LYS A 55 -23.24 4.59 -15.25
N LEU A 56 -21.93 4.83 -15.38
CA LEU A 56 -20.96 4.49 -14.32
C LEU A 56 -21.11 5.47 -13.15
N ILE A 57 -21.41 4.93 -11.96
CA ILE A 57 -21.63 5.73 -10.74
C ILE A 57 -20.35 5.83 -9.90
N GLY A 58 -19.58 4.75 -9.83
CA GLY A 58 -18.37 4.70 -9.03
C GLY A 58 -17.45 3.54 -9.37
N ILE A 59 -16.22 3.64 -8.87
CA ILE A 59 -15.18 2.61 -8.96
C ILE A 59 -14.84 2.15 -7.55
N LEU A 60 -14.79 0.84 -7.35
CA LEU A 60 -14.49 0.22 -6.07
C LEU A 60 -13.08 -0.38 -6.10
N SER A 61 -12.20 0.22 -5.30
CA SER A 61 -10.86 -0.26 -4.96
C SER A 61 -9.93 -0.58 -6.12
N MET A 62 -8.66 -0.71 -5.77
CA MET A 62 -7.57 -1.22 -6.58
C MET A 62 -6.69 -2.12 -5.70
N THR A 63 -5.68 -2.71 -6.32
CA THR A 63 -4.76 -3.63 -5.65
C THR A 63 -3.74 -2.90 -4.78
N THR A 64 -3.33 -1.69 -5.16
CA THR A 64 -2.29 -0.91 -4.48
C THR A 64 -2.63 0.58 -4.44
N SER A 65 -2.08 1.30 -3.46
CA SER A 65 -2.20 2.76 -3.39
C SER A 65 -1.63 3.46 -4.63
N ALA A 66 -0.59 2.90 -5.25
CA ALA A 66 -0.02 3.44 -6.49
C ALA A 66 -1.03 3.39 -7.66
N ASN A 67 -1.73 2.26 -7.84
CA ASN A 67 -2.74 2.11 -8.88
C ASN A 67 -3.89 3.11 -8.67
N MET A 68 -4.37 3.21 -7.43
CA MET A 68 -5.46 4.11 -7.06
C MET A 68 -5.08 5.59 -7.24
N LEU A 69 -3.86 5.98 -6.89
CA LEU A 69 -3.39 7.35 -7.10
C LEU A 69 -3.39 7.74 -8.58
N ASN A 70 -2.91 6.86 -9.46
CA ASN A 70 -2.89 7.13 -10.90
C ASN A 70 -4.31 7.27 -11.46
N VAL A 71 -5.23 6.39 -11.07
CA VAL A 71 -6.61 6.46 -11.51
C VAL A 71 -7.31 7.68 -10.93
N SER A 72 -7.11 7.99 -9.67
CA SER A 72 -7.72 9.16 -9.05
C SER A 72 -7.20 10.47 -9.62
N TRP A 73 -5.92 10.53 -9.96
CA TRP A 73 -5.33 11.66 -10.66
C TRP A 73 -5.97 11.85 -12.04
N PHE A 74 -6.05 10.76 -12.82
CA PHE A 74 -6.69 10.78 -14.13
C PHE A 74 -8.16 11.21 -14.04
N LEU A 75 -8.95 10.64 -13.13
CA LEU A 75 -10.36 11.00 -12.95
C LEU A 75 -10.54 12.44 -12.49
N SER A 76 -9.61 12.96 -11.67
CA SER A 76 -9.65 14.35 -11.23
C SER A 76 -9.26 15.35 -12.32
N SER A 77 -8.59 14.90 -13.39
CA SER A 77 -8.32 15.71 -14.59
C SER A 77 -9.53 15.82 -15.53
N LEU A 78 -10.57 15.01 -15.34
CA LEU A 78 -11.76 15.06 -16.17
C LEU A 78 -12.66 16.25 -15.78
N PRO A 79 -13.48 16.78 -16.71
CA PRO A 79 -14.47 17.80 -16.38
C PRO A 79 -15.43 17.31 -15.29
N SER A 80 -15.91 18.22 -14.43
CA SER A 80 -16.77 17.90 -13.29
C SER A 80 -18.04 17.11 -13.66
N GLN A 81 -18.56 17.25 -14.88
CA GLN A 81 -19.71 16.51 -15.39
C GLN A 81 -19.45 15.00 -15.56
N LYS A 82 -18.17 14.61 -15.67
CA LYS A 82 -17.68 13.23 -15.80
C LYS A 82 -17.07 12.72 -14.49
N SER A 83 -17.40 13.35 -13.36
CA SER A 83 -16.89 12.92 -12.05
C SER A 83 -17.39 11.52 -11.71
N VAL A 84 -16.46 10.63 -11.35
CA VAL A 84 -16.76 9.29 -10.86
C VAL A 84 -16.23 9.16 -9.44
N ILE A 85 -17.09 8.71 -8.53
CA ILE A 85 -16.73 8.48 -7.13
C ILE A 85 -15.85 7.24 -7.05
N GLN A 86 -14.76 7.31 -6.29
CA GLN A 86 -13.87 6.19 -6.06
C GLN A 86 -13.91 5.84 -4.58
N ILE A 87 -14.05 4.56 -4.25
CA ILE A 87 -14.02 4.08 -2.86
C ILE A 87 -12.89 3.05 -2.73
N GLY A 88 -11.81 3.45 -2.05
CA GLY A 88 -10.71 2.58 -1.68
C GLY A 88 -11.04 1.69 -0.48
N THR A 89 -10.57 0.45 -0.52
CA THR A 89 -10.76 -0.54 0.57
C THR A 89 -9.45 -1.11 1.11
N ALA A 90 -8.33 -0.85 0.42
CA ALA A 90 -7.00 -1.34 0.81
C ALA A 90 -5.92 -0.24 0.73
N GLU A 91 -6.24 0.93 0.18
CA GLU A 91 -5.28 1.99 -0.08
C GLU A 91 -5.17 2.99 1.07
N THR A 92 -4.15 2.80 1.90
CA THR A 92 -3.93 3.60 3.11
C THR A 92 -2.94 4.75 2.95
N ALA A 93 -2.19 4.80 1.84
CA ALA A 93 -1.17 5.85 1.62
C ALA A 93 -1.70 7.27 1.86
N ASP A 94 -0.97 8.06 2.63
CA ASP A 94 -1.39 9.40 3.08
C ASP A 94 -1.58 10.39 1.92
N LYS A 95 -0.84 10.24 0.80
CA LYS A 95 -1.03 11.05 -0.41
C LYS A 95 -2.48 11.13 -0.89
N LEU A 96 -3.25 10.05 -0.74
CA LEU A 96 -4.66 10.00 -1.16
C LEU A 96 -5.58 10.93 -0.34
N ASN A 97 -5.11 11.46 0.79
CA ASN A 97 -5.85 12.43 1.61
C ASN A 97 -5.91 13.83 0.97
N ASN A 98 -5.11 14.14 -0.06
CA ASN A 98 -5.11 15.46 -0.69
C ASN A 98 -6.42 15.72 -1.46
N ARG A 99 -7.38 16.38 -0.82
CA ARG A 99 -8.69 16.72 -1.40
C ARG A 99 -8.62 17.70 -2.56
N ALA A 100 -7.56 18.50 -2.68
CA ALA A 100 -7.41 19.40 -3.82
C ALA A 100 -7.14 18.61 -5.11
N LEU A 101 -6.33 17.53 -4.99
CA LEU A 101 -5.92 16.67 -6.10
C LEU A 101 -6.85 15.47 -6.33
N TYR A 102 -7.43 14.90 -5.28
CA TYR A 102 -8.20 13.65 -5.31
C TYR A 102 -9.62 13.87 -4.77
N ARG A 103 -10.37 14.76 -5.42
CA ARG A 103 -11.67 15.26 -4.94
C ARG A 103 -12.74 14.18 -4.81
N THR A 104 -12.73 13.18 -5.69
CA THR A 104 -13.76 12.13 -5.74
C THR A 104 -13.34 10.83 -5.08
N PHE A 105 -12.16 10.79 -4.45
CA PHE A 105 -11.66 9.61 -3.76
C PHE A 105 -12.13 9.57 -2.32
N PHE A 106 -12.67 8.44 -1.90
CA PHE A 106 -13.05 8.13 -0.53
C PHE A 106 -12.46 6.77 -0.18
N ARG A 107 -12.40 6.43 1.11
CA ARG A 107 -12.01 5.10 1.55
C ARG A 107 -12.66 4.74 2.86
N VAL A 108 -12.78 3.45 3.11
CA VAL A 108 -13.41 2.88 4.32
C VAL A 108 -12.40 2.54 5.42
N ILE A 109 -11.12 2.85 5.18
CA ILE A 109 -9.99 2.60 6.09
C ILE A 109 -9.25 3.92 6.37
N PRO A 110 -8.61 4.08 7.54
CA PRO A 110 -7.81 5.27 7.85
C PRO A 110 -6.51 5.33 7.02
N ASP A 111 -5.85 6.50 6.99
CA ASP A 111 -4.43 6.55 6.58
C ASP A 111 -3.52 5.88 7.61
N ASP A 112 -2.29 5.60 7.16
CA ASP A 112 -1.23 5.06 8.00
C ASP A 112 -0.62 6.09 8.98
N GLY A 113 -1.10 7.33 9.04
CA GLY A 113 -0.49 8.37 9.88
C GLY A 113 -0.43 7.96 11.35
N TYR A 114 -1.54 7.44 11.88
CA TYR A 114 -1.60 6.90 13.23
C TYR A 114 -0.71 5.67 13.42
N GLN A 115 -0.59 4.82 12.40
CA GLN A 115 0.28 3.64 12.45
C GLN A 115 1.75 4.05 12.61
N PHE A 116 2.22 5.03 11.84
CA PHE A 116 3.61 5.49 11.94
C PHE A 116 3.89 6.30 13.20
N GLN A 117 2.89 7.04 13.72
CA GLN A 117 2.99 7.68 15.03
C GLN A 117 3.14 6.64 16.14
N LEU A 118 2.33 5.57 16.12
CA LEU A 118 2.40 4.48 17.09
C LEU A 118 3.76 3.78 17.04
N ILE A 119 4.30 3.51 15.85
CA ILE A 119 5.63 2.91 15.70
C ILE A 119 6.70 3.81 16.33
N ALA A 120 6.68 5.12 16.06
CA ALA A 120 7.64 6.06 16.65
C ALA A 120 7.55 6.10 18.19
N GLN A 121 6.34 6.11 18.75
CA GLN A 121 6.12 6.06 20.20
C GLN A 121 6.60 4.73 20.81
N LEU A 122 6.38 3.61 20.12
CA LEU A 122 6.84 2.30 20.56
C LEU A 122 8.37 2.25 20.62
N LEU A 123 9.05 2.72 19.56
CA LEU A 123 10.51 2.80 19.52
C LEU A 123 11.07 3.62 20.68
N LYS A 124 10.42 4.75 21.01
CA LYS A 124 10.77 5.58 22.18
C LYS A 124 10.58 4.81 23.49
N LYS A 125 9.44 4.15 23.68
CA LYS A 125 9.14 3.39 24.91
C LYS A 125 10.12 2.23 25.13
N LEU A 126 10.65 1.66 24.05
CA LEU A 126 11.65 0.58 24.08
C LEU A 126 13.09 1.09 24.24
N ASN A 127 13.30 2.42 24.30
CA ASN A 127 14.62 3.05 24.27
C ASN A 127 15.49 2.59 23.08
N TRP A 128 14.87 2.31 21.93
CA TRP A 128 15.60 1.94 20.72
C TRP A 128 16.10 3.19 20.02
N ASN A 129 17.42 3.34 20.01
CA ASN A 129 18.10 4.54 19.54
C ASN A 129 18.89 4.34 18.25
N TYR A 130 18.82 3.14 17.67
CA TYR A 130 19.41 2.77 16.40
C TYR A 130 18.36 2.03 15.58
N VAL A 131 17.83 2.70 14.55
CA VAL A 131 16.71 2.19 13.75
C VAL A 131 17.02 2.42 12.27
N ALA A 132 16.88 1.36 11.49
CA ALA A 132 16.90 1.40 10.02
C ALA A 132 15.48 1.23 9.48
N ILE A 133 15.12 2.02 8.47
CA ILE A 133 13.81 1.94 7.80
C ILE A 133 14.00 1.30 6.43
N LEU A 134 13.33 0.17 6.21
CA LEU A 134 13.26 -0.50 4.92
C LEU A 134 11.81 -0.49 4.43
N TYR A 135 11.61 -0.07 3.18
CA TYR A 135 10.28 0.01 2.56
C TYR A 135 10.30 -0.52 1.12
N GLU A 136 9.14 -0.84 0.58
CA GLU A 136 9.00 -1.16 -0.85
C GLU A 136 9.01 0.13 -1.67
N LYS A 137 9.72 0.17 -2.80
CA LYS A 137 9.83 1.34 -3.67
C LYS A 137 8.55 1.55 -4.47
N ASP A 138 7.51 1.95 -3.76
CA ASP A 138 6.23 2.34 -4.29
C ASP A 138 5.70 3.54 -3.49
N VAL A 139 4.54 4.05 -3.89
CA VAL A 139 4.00 5.26 -3.27
C VAL A 139 3.61 5.02 -1.81
N TYR A 140 3.18 3.81 -1.46
CA TYR A 140 2.83 3.47 -0.08
C TYR A 140 4.07 3.48 0.82
N GLY A 141 5.11 2.74 0.43
CA GLY A 141 6.35 2.60 1.18
C GLY A 141 7.13 3.90 1.28
N GLU A 142 7.22 4.68 0.19
CA GLU A 142 7.92 5.96 0.20
C GLU A 142 7.28 6.97 1.16
N GLU A 143 5.95 7.10 1.13
CA GLU A 143 5.25 8.02 2.02
C GLU A 143 5.30 7.54 3.47
N GLY A 144 5.16 6.23 3.68
CA GLY A 144 5.28 5.65 5.00
C GLY A 144 6.66 5.83 5.62
N ALA A 145 7.73 5.66 4.83
CA ALA A 145 9.09 5.90 5.28
C ALA A 145 9.33 7.37 5.65
N LYS A 146 8.82 8.32 4.85
CA LYS A 146 8.89 9.75 5.17
C LYS A 146 8.16 10.07 6.47
N LEU A 147 6.93 9.58 6.61
CA LEU A 147 6.08 9.86 7.77
C LEU A 147 6.65 9.25 9.04
N LEU A 148 7.16 8.01 8.97
CA LEU A 148 7.85 7.39 10.09
C LEU A 148 9.12 8.14 10.47
N THR A 149 9.93 8.54 9.48
CA THR A 149 11.15 9.34 9.73
C THR A 149 10.81 10.64 10.44
N TYR A 150 9.79 11.36 9.97
CA TYR A 150 9.29 12.58 10.60
C TYR A 150 8.83 12.35 12.04
N ASN A 151 8.01 11.31 12.27
CA ASN A 151 7.50 10.98 13.60
C ASN A 151 8.61 10.55 14.56
N VAL A 152 9.59 9.79 14.09
CA VAL A 152 10.76 9.39 14.87
C VAL A 152 11.58 10.62 15.26
N TYR A 153 11.88 11.50 14.31
CA TYR A 153 12.60 12.74 14.55
C TYR A 153 11.91 13.61 15.62
N ASN A 154 10.60 13.86 15.47
CA ASN A 154 9.88 14.73 16.42
C ASN A 154 9.66 14.11 17.79
N ASN A 155 9.46 12.79 17.89
CA ASN A 155 9.23 12.13 19.17
C ASN A 155 10.51 11.92 19.98
N MET A 156 11.66 11.80 19.31
CA MET A 156 12.93 11.40 19.93
C MET A 156 13.95 12.52 20.07
N LEU A 157 13.81 13.65 19.36
CA LEU A 157 14.64 14.84 19.61
C LEU A 157 14.31 15.56 20.91
N ASN A 158 13.11 15.35 21.45
CA ASN A 158 12.72 15.83 22.77
C ASN A 158 13.29 14.96 23.92
N ASP A 159 14.17 14.02 23.62
CA ASP A 159 14.91 13.27 24.64
C ASP A 159 16.30 13.91 24.76
N ASP A 160 16.52 14.69 25.83
CA ASP A 160 17.74 15.45 26.14
C ASP A 160 19.03 14.58 26.23
N THR A 161 18.91 13.29 25.98
CA THR A 161 19.95 12.30 26.16
C THR A 161 20.91 12.23 24.97
N GLY A 162 20.60 12.87 23.84
CA GLY A 162 21.46 12.88 22.64
C GLY A 162 21.76 11.48 22.07
N ARG A 163 21.01 10.46 22.49
CA ARG A 163 21.30 9.04 22.23
C ARG A 163 20.83 8.56 20.86
N PHE A 164 19.93 9.28 20.19
CA PHE A 164 19.32 8.82 18.96
C PHE A 164 20.25 8.98 17.76
N LYS A 165 20.65 7.86 17.16
CA LYS A 165 21.39 7.81 15.90
C LYS A 165 20.44 7.27 14.84
N PHE A 166 19.80 8.17 14.09
CA PHE A 166 19.02 7.76 12.94
C PHE A 166 19.97 7.24 11.87
N GLN A 167 19.85 5.96 11.52
CA GLN A 167 20.84 5.33 10.67
C GLN A 167 20.13 4.38 9.70
N GLU A 168 20.04 4.86 8.46
CA GLU A 168 19.76 4.10 7.24
C GLU A 168 18.29 3.99 6.83
N VAL A 169 18.02 4.59 5.67
CA VAL A 169 16.76 4.45 4.95
C VAL A 169 17.10 3.74 3.65
N GLY A 170 16.52 2.55 3.47
CA GLY A 170 16.69 1.72 2.29
C GLY A 170 15.35 1.34 1.69
N TYR A 171 15.37 0.94 0.42
CA TYR A 171 14.17 0.47 -0.27
C TYR A 171 14.42 -0.80 -1.05
N TYR A 172 13.37 -1.60 -1.23
CA TYR A 172 13.35 -2.76 -2.12
C TYR A 172 12.58 -2.43 -3.39
N ASN A 173 13.15 -2.68 -4.57
CA ASN A 173 12.54 -2.33 -5.86
C ASN A 173 11.91 -3.53 -6.61
N GLY A 174 11.67 -4.66 -5.92
CA GLY A 174 11.21 -5.89 -6.57
C GLY A 174 12.33 -6.81 -7.07
N LYS A 175 13.58 -6.34 -7.08
CA LYS A 175 14.77 -7.13 -7.48
C LYS A 175 15.86 -7.05 -6.42
N ASP A 176 16.26 -5.82 -6.09
CA ASP A 176 17.39 -5.51 -5.24
C ASP A 176 16.97 -4.67 -4.04
N LEU A 177 17.69 -4.86 -2.93
CA LEU A 177 17.65 -3.97 -1.77
C LEU A 177 18.69 -2.85 -1.97
N ILE A 178 18.24 -1.61 -2.03
CA ILE A 178 19.07 -0.42 -2.22
C ILE A 178 19.07 0.40 -0.93
N LEU A 179 20.25 0.70 -0.39
CA LEU A 179 20.41 1.53 0.80
C LEU A 179 20.81 2.95 0.36
N ASN A 180 20.00 3.97 0.69
CA ASN A 180 20.18 5.33 0.15
C ASN A 180 21.24 6.19 0.89
N ASN A 181 22.01 5.58 1.80
CA ASN A 181 23.32 6.00 2.35
C ASN A 181 23.40 5.69 3.86
N SER A 182 24.48 5.03 4.27
CA SER A 182 25.09 5.22 5.59
C SER A 182 25.54 6.69 5.72
N PRO A 183 25.37 7.36 6.88
CA PRO A 183 25.71 8.76 7.01
C PRO A 183 27.23 8.95 6.93
N ARG A 184 27.73 9.82 6.03
CA ARG A 184 29.13 10.26 6.06
C ARG A 184 29.22 11.78 5.95
N GLN A 185 29.34 12.43 7.11
CA GLN A 185 30.25 13.54 7.45
C GLN A 185 29.82 14.14 8.81
N LEU A 186 30.24 13.51 9.91
CA LEU A 186 30.69 14.31 11.06
C LEU A 186 32.13 14.71 10.73
N SER A 187 32.31 15.94 10.26
CA SER A 187 33.55 16.66 10.53
C SER A 187 33.70 16.70 12.06
N ASP A 188 34.88 16.36 12.55
CA ASP A 188 35.31 16.35 13.96
C ASP A 188 34.92 15.07 14.74
N SER A 189 35.81 14.08 14.63
CA SER A 189 35.92 12.99 15.60
C SER A 189 36.79 13.44 16.79
N PRO A 190 36.35 13.28 18.05
CA PRO A 190 37.29 13.12 19.15
C PRO A 190 37.67 11.64 19.23
N HIS A 191 38.98 11.38 19.11
CA HIS A 191 39.71 10.13 19.32
C HIS A 191 38.91 8.89 19.79
N TYR A 192 38.78 7.90 18.91
CA TYR A 192 38.25 6.57 19.19
C TYR A 192 39.37 5.67 19.75
N ASN A 193 39.35 5.39 21.06
CA ASN A 193 40.18 4.36 21.67
C ASN A 193 39.46 3.01 21.65
N SER A 194 40.22 1.99 21.26
CA SER A 194 39.84 0.61 21.04
C SER A 194 39.45 -0.13 22.33
N SER A 195 38.20 -0.59 22.41
CA SER A 195 37.79 -1.76 23.21
C SER A 195 36.48 -2.31 22.64
N PHE A 196 36.62 -3.19 21.64
CA PHE A 196 35.51 -3.81 20.91
C PHE A 196 34.95 -4.97 21.74
N SER A 197 33.76 -4.82 22.30
CA SER A 197 33.10 -5.84 23.15
C SER A 197 32.32 -6.84 22.29
N TRP A 198 32.64 -8.13 22.44
CA TRP A 198 32.05 -9.28 21.75
C TRP A 198 30.54 -9.43 21.91
N VAL A 199 29.94 -8.73 22.88
CA VAL A 199 28.50 -8.78 23.17
C VAL A 199 27.67 -8.21 22.00
N HIS A 200 28.17 -7.23 21.26
CA HIS A 200 27.45 -6.65 20.13
C HIS A 200 27.36 -7.60 18.91
N LEU A 201 28.36 -8.43 18.67
CA LEU A 201 28.32 -9.40 17.56
C LEU A 201 27.26 -10.49 17.78
N PHE A 202 27.03 -10.88 19.04
CA PHE A 202 26.01 -11.88 19.37
C PHE A 202 24.58 -11.40 19.09
N PHE A 203 24.28 -10.12 19.35
CA PHE A 203 22.96 -9.56 19.05
C PHE A 203 22.69 -9.40 17.56
N TYR A 204 23.69 -8.96 16.77
CA TYR A 204 23.55 -8.84 15.31
C TYR A 204 23.37 -10.20 14.63
N ALA A 205 24.13 -11.22 15.05
CA ALA A 205 24.00 -12.57 14.49
C ALA A 205 22.63 -13.21 14.79
N PHE A 206 22.08 -12.98 15.99
CA PHE A 206 20.78 -13.54 16.38
C PHE A 206 19.60 -12.88 15.65
N LEU A 207 19.69 -11.58 15.33
CA LEU A 207 18.67 -10.87 14.55
C LEU A 207 18.68 -11.31 13.07
N ILE A 208 19.86 -11.50 12.48
CA ILE A 208 20.02 -11.95 11.08
C ILE A 208 19.50 -13.38 10.90
N LEU A 209 19.70 -14.27 11.89
CA LEU A 209 19.20 -15.64 11.85
C LEU A 209 17.66 -15.69 11.94
N ARG A 210 17.04 -14.79 12.72
CA ARG A 210 15.58 -14.67 12.82
C ARG A 210 14.93 -14.11 11.55
N CYS A 211 15.59 -13.18 10.85
CA CYS A 211 15.12 -12.69 9.56
C CYS A 211 15.14 -13.78 8.48
N ARG A 212 16.14 -14.68 8.47
CA ARG A 212 16.17 -15.82 7.54
C ARG A 212 15.05 -16.84 7.80
N LEU A 213 14.70 -17.09 9.06
CA LEU A 213 13.57 -17.97 9.42
C LEU A 213 12.21 -17.37 9.03
N PHE A 214 12.03 -16.06 9.17
CA PHE A 214 10.80 -15.38 8.75
C PHE A 214 10.66 -15.26 7.21
N LEU A 215 11.77 -15.06 6.49
CA LEU A 215 11.78 -15.05 5.02
C LEU A 215 11.61 -16.46 4.43
N SER A 216 12.13 -17.49 5.09
CA SER A 216 11.91 -18.90 4.70
C SER A 216 10.42 -19.30 4.81
N PHE A 217 9.69 -18.78 5.81
CA PHE A 217 8.26 -19.04 5.97
C PHE A 217 7.38 -18.29 4.94
N ARG A 218 7.88 -17.17 4.39
CA ARG A 218 7.20 -16.43 3.31
C ARG A 218 7.29 -17.13 1.95
N SER A 219 8.28 -18.02 1.75
CA SER A 219 8.43 -18.79 0.50
C SER A 219 7.27 -19.75 0.18
N ARG A 220 6.40 -20.06 1.17
CA ARG A 220 5.20 -20.89 0.98
C ARG A 220 3.91 -20.11 0.79
N ILE A 221 3.93 -18.79 0.90
CA ILE A 221 2.85 -17.95 0.38
C ILE A 221 3.33 -17.50 -1.00
N ARG A 222 3.13 -18.36 -2.00
CA ARG A 222 3.10 -17.90 -3.39
C ARG A 222 1.99 -16.86 -3.45
N GLN A 223 2.34 -15.59 -3.33
CA GLN A 223 1.53 -14.57 -3.98
C GLN A 223 1.57 -14.95 -5.46
N ALA A 224 0.41 -15.29 -6.01
CA ALA A 224 0.21 -15.40 -7.44
C ALA A 224 0.54 -14.02 -8.05
N LEU A 225 1.84 -13.82 -8.33
CA LEU A 225 2.41 -12.66 -8.99
C LEU A 225 2.40 -12.84 -10.51
N ASP A 226 1.83 -13.94 -11.01
CA ASP A 226 1.72 -14.18 -12.43
C ASP A 226 0.43 -13.57 -12.99
N CYS A 227 0.60 -12.60 -13.87
CA CYS A 227 -0.47 -11.92 -14.60
C CYS A 227 -0.75 -12.55 -15.97
N SER A 228 -0.30 -13.79 -16.17
CA SER A 228 -0.66 -14.59 -17.33
C SER A 228 -2.18 -14.91 -17.35
N PRO A 229 -2.89 -14.68 -18.47
CA PRO A 229 -4.32 -14.97 -18.60
C PRO A 229 -4.71 -16.43 -18.40
N THR A 230 -3.77 -17.38 -18.59
CA THR A 230 -4.07 -18.81 -18.73
C THR A 230 -4.25 -19.57 -17.42
N ASP A 231 -3.69 -19.09 -16.31
CA ASP A 231 -3.70 -19.86 -15.05
C ASP A 231 -4.83 -19.44 -14.08
N ARG A 232 -5.47 -18.29 -14.32
CA ARG A 232 -6.38 -17.67 -13.35
C ARG A 232 -7.82 -18.22 -13.40
N GLU A 233 -8.32 -18.61 -14.57
CA GLU A 233 -9.65 -19.26 -14.70
C GLU A 233 -9.70 -20.61 -13.98
N ARG A 234 -8.56 -21.33 -13.96
CA ARG A 234 -8.36 -22.58 -13.19
C ARG A 234 -8.33 -22.35 -11.69
N GLU A 235 -7.62 -21.32 -11.22
CA GLU A 235 -7.51 -21.00 -9.79
C GLU A 235 -8.82 -20.45 -9.20
N LEU A 236 -9.64 -19.79 -10.02
CA LEU A 236 -10.93 -19.22 -9.60
C LEU A 236 -12.10 -20.20 -9.75
N GLY A 237 -11.87 -21.40 -10.27
CA GLY A 237 -12.92 -22.40 -10.51
C GLY A 237 -14.00 -21.93 -11.48
N LEU A 238 -13.67 -21.00 -12.38
CA LEU A 238 -14.57 -20.39 -13.35
C LEU A 238 -14.57 -21.12 -14.70
N ASP A 239 -13.86 -22.24 -14.80
CA ASP A 239 -13.88 -23.11 -15.97
C ASP A 239 -15.33 -23.54 -16.24
N ARG A 240 -15.96 -22.89 -17.22
CA ARG A 240 -17.23 -23.35 -17.77
C ARG A 240 -16.92 -24.70 -18.39
N ARG A 241 -17.24 -25.78 -17.69
CA ARG A 241 -17.58 -27.02 -18.39
C ARG A 241 -18.75 -26.68 -19.29
N GLU A 242 -18.47 -26.46 -20.57
CA GLU A 242 -19.47 -26.64 -21.61
C GLU A 242 -19.95 -28.09 -21.47
N THR A 243 -21.11 -28.25 -20.83
CA THR A 243 -21.87 -29.49 -20.91
C THR A 243 -22.31 -29.63 -22.35
N GLY A 244 -21.69 -30.57 -23.06
CA GLY A 244 -22.22 -31.11 -24.30
C GLY A 244 -23.55 -31.83 -24.11
#